data_AF-A0A7X8ALJ4-F1
#
_entry.id   AF-A0A7X8ALJ4-F1
#
_cell.length_a   1.000
_cell.length_b   1.000
_cell.length_c   1.000
_cell.angle_alpha   90.00
_cell.angle_beta   90.00
_cell.angle_gamma   90.00
#
_symmetry.space_group_name_H-M   'P 1'
#
loop_
_entity.id
_entity.type
_entity.pdbx_description
1 polymer ?
#
loop_
_entity_poly.entity_id
_entity_poly.type
_entity_poly.pdbx_seq_one_letter_code
_entity_poly.pdbx_strand_id
1 'polypeptide(L)'
;MKWNLIVRTLAALGFLAAAAALVAAQGSVYYFPHVANGETGLNRFCNTLYILNLNNESEDAEITLDFFKDDGSPWVINIYGDRYNGTGSSFTQSLGDGATAYSATNPYNHDLEVGWLRVTSSRPIWVSSTYIFMDWDWNPIWEAGVLPATASRFFAFRAPITPHPLVGDTLNTALAIVNPGDQQVEINLRLYKFGELVATKRVNVPALGHVARFLSEIFENDNDVDGESFHVEVDAGFPVAVVGLLSRHNMSVFSSIPLEPSGTLVPNRMADIQGNESEATGRLITPPVEITGNLVANKDYFKVDLLAGQVVNILVVSSQLGSGLDPQLTLFNKFGTQVAYNDDMSTGCKDSFISYTVPSGGRHTIRISYGAGGGFGPFDPYRLIVSVR
;
A
#
# COMPACT_ATOMS: atom_id res chain seq x y z
N MET A 1 -44.21 -0.12 -31.67
CA MET A 1 -43.80 -0.95 -30.51
C MET A 1 -42.62 -1.89 -30.82
N LYS A 2 -42.56 -2.56 -31.98
CA LYS A 2 -41.45 -3.48 -32.34
C LYS A 2 -40.10 -2.81 -32.68
N TRP A 3 -40.11 -1.58 -33.20
CA TRP A 3 -38.89 -0.83 -33.56
C TRP A 3 -38.02 -0.45 -32.34
N ASN A 4 -38.65 -0.03 -31.24
CA ASN A 4 -37.94 0.29 -29.99
C ASN A 4 -37.37 -0.94 -29.27
N LEU A 5 -37.87 -2.14 -29.57
CA LEU A 5 -37.33 -3.38 -29.01
C LEU A 5 -36.05 -3.78 -29.75
N ILE A 6 -36.03 -3.68 -31.08
CA ILE A 6 -34.86 -4.02 -31.92
C ILE A 6 -33.68 -3.08 -31.63
N VAL A 7 -33.92 -1.77 -31.42
CA VAL A 7 -32.87 -0.80 -31.05
C VAL A 7 -32.30 -1.08 -29.65
N ARG A 8 -33.14 -1.52 -28.69
CA ARG A 8 -32.68 -1.91 -27.34
C ARG A 8 -31.88 -3.21 -27.35
N THR A 9 -32.25 -4.19 -28.18
CA THR A 9 -31.52 -5.45 -28.31
C THR A 9 -30.19 -5.27 -29.04
N LEU A 10 -30.12 -4.40 -30.06
CA LEU A 10 -28.86 -4.06 -30.74
C LEU A 10 -27.93 -3.19 -29.88
N ALA A 11 -28.47 -2.29 -29.04
CA ALA A 11 -27.68 -1.58 -28.04
C ALA A 11 -27.15 -2.51 -26.95
N ALA A 12 -27.96 -3.48 -26.47
CA ALA A 12 -27.53 -4.48 -25.49
C ALA A 12 -26.46 -5.43 -26.06
N LEU A 13 -26.59 -5.86 -27.32
CA LEU A 13 -25.56 -6.66 -28.00
C LEU A 13 -24.31 -5.84 -28.36
N GLY A 14 -24.45 -4.55 -28.64
CA GLY A 14 -23.32 -3.63 -28.81
C GLY A 14 -22.54 -3.39 -27.51
N PHE A 15 -23.22 -3.33 -26.37
CA PHE A 15 -22.58 -3.28 -25.05
C PHE A 15 -21.97 -4.63 -24.64
N LEU A 16 -22.58 -5.77 -25.00
CA LEU A 16 -22.01 -7.11 -24.78
C LEU A 16 -20.80 -7.41 -25.66
N ALA A 17 -20.76 -6.90 -26.90
CA ALA A 17 -19.62 -7.07 -27.80
C ALA A 17 -18.49 -6.05 -27.56
N ALA A 18 -18.81 -4.85 -27.04
CA ALA A 18 -17.80 -3.90 -26.56
C ALA A 18 -17.26 -4.25 -25.16
N ALA A 19 -17.95 -5.08 -24.38
CA ALA A 19 -17.44 -5.68 -23.14
C ALA A 19 -16.57 -6.94 -23.39
N ALA A 20 -16.52 -7.44 -24.63
CA ALA A 20 -15.59 -8.48 -25.06
C ALA A 20 -14.31 -7.91 -25.70
N ALA A 21 -14.12 -6.59 -25.66
CA ALA A 21 -12.85 -5.95 -25.96
C ALA A 21 -11.96 -6.03 -24.70
N LEU A 22 -11.06 -7.02 -24.69
CA LEU A 22 -9.98 -7.20 -23.70
C LEU A 22 -10.30 -6.68 -22.29
N VAL A 23 -11.01 -7.48 -21.50
CA VAL A 23 -10.60 -7.59 -20.10
C VAL A 23 -9.31 -8.41 -20.13
N ALA A 24 -8.21 -7.80 -20.59
CA ALA A 24 -6.93 -8.16 -20.03
C ALA A 24 -7.11 -7.90 -18.54
N ALA A 25 -7.03 -8.96 -17.73
CA ALA A 25 -7.06 -8.82 -16.28
C ALA A 25 -6.20 -7.60 -15.92
N GLN A 26 -6.80 -6.59 -15.28
CA GLN A 26 -6.07 -5.39 -14.91
C GLN A 26 -4.95 -5.85 -13.99
N GLY A 27 -3.73 -5.95 -14.53
CA GLY A 27 -2.61 -6.51 -13.80
C GLY A 27 -2.30 -5.69 -12.57
N SER A 28 -1.90 -6.35 -11.49
CA SER A 28 -1.40 -5.69 -10.30
C SER A 28 0.04 -5.20 -10.56
N VAL A 29 0.35 -3.97 -10.14
CA VAL A 29 1.69 -3.40 -10.26
C VAL A 29 2.22 -3.07 -8.87
N TYR A 30 3.42 -3.54 -8.58
CA TYR A 30 4.11 -3.38 -7.31
C TYR A 30 5.43 -2.66 -7.54
N TYR A 31 5.69 -1.61 -6.77
CA TYR A 31 6.89 -0.78 -6.90
C TYR A 31 7.85 -1.06 -5.75
N PHE A 32 9.10 -1.39 -6.07
CA PHE A 32 10.21 -1.43 -5.12
C PHE A 32 11.13 -0.27 -5.44
N PRO A 33 10.99 0.89 -4.76
CA PRO A 33 11.59 2.12 -5.23
C PRO A 33 13.10 2.18 -5.10
N HIS A 34 13.73 1.16 -4.53
CA HIS A 34 15.17 1.06 -4.47
C HIS A 34 15.57 -0.39 -4.72
N VAL A 35 16.62 -0.58 -5.51
CA VAL A 35 17.35 -1.83 -5.70
C VAL A 35 18.82 -1.43 -5.76
N ALA A 36 19.65 -2.12 -5.00
CA ALA A 36 21.09 -1.94 -4.95
C ALA A 36 21.74 -3.28 -5.29
N ASN A 37 22.69 -3.27 -6.22
CA ASN A 37 23.38 -4.46 -6.66
C ASN A 37 24.83 -4.15 -7.02
N GLY A 38 25.77 -4.86 -6.40
CA GLY A 38 27.20 -4.78 -6.73
C GLY A 38 28.09 -4.61 -5.51
N GLU A 39 29.35 -4.29 -5.77
CA GLU A 39 30.41 -4.18 -4.77
C GLU A 39 30.84 -2.72 -4.56
N THR A 40 31.12 -2.35 -3.31
CA THR A 40 31.78 -1.09 -2.97
C THR A 40 32.87 -1.35 -1.93
N GLY A 41 34.12 -1.24 -2.38
CA GLY A 41 35.26 -1.69 -1.59
C GLY A 41 35.19 -3.20 -1.31
N LEU A 42 35.17 -3.57 -0.04
CA LEU A 42 35.07 -4.96 0.41
C LEU A 42 33.63 -5.42 0.67
N ASN A 43 32.66 -4.52 0.53
CA ASN A 43 31.28 -4.79 0.90
C ASN A 43 30.41 -4.97 -0.34
N ARG A 44 29.28 -5.65 -0.15
CA ARG A 44 28.35 -5.98 -1.24
C ARG A 44 26.93 -5.61 -0.87
N PHE A 45 26.16 -5.22 -1.87
CA PHE A 45 24.72 -4.99 -1.74
C PHE A 45 23.98 -5.86 -2.73
N CYS A 46 22.95 -6.54 -2.26
CA CYS A 46 22.01 -7.23 -3.14
C CYS A 46 20.58 -7.11 -2.63
N ASN A 47 19.64 -7.50 -3.47
CA ASN A 47 18.23 -7.55 -3.15
C ASN A 47 17.72 -8.97 -3.32
N THR A 48 16.92 -9.44 -2.37
CA THR A 48 16.10 -10.65 -2.57
C THR A 48 14.65 -10.26 -2.82
N LEU A 49 13.92 -11.13 -3.51
CA LEU A 49 12.50 -10.98 -3.79
C LEU A 49 11.80 -12.31 -3.50
N TYR A 50 10.73 -12.25 -2.73
CA TYR A 50 9.85 -13.38 -2.42
C TYR A 50 8.48 -13.10 -3.02
N ILE A 51 7.96 -14.07 -3.77
CA ILE A 51 6.66 -13.99 -4.42
C ILE A 51 5.83 -15.20 -3.98
N LEU A 52 4.57 -14.97 -3.68
CA LEU A 52 3.59 -15.98 -3.36
C LEU A 52 2.28 -15.68 -4.12
N ASN A 53 1.79 -16.67 -4.86
CA ASN A 53 0.48 -16.62 -5.51
C ASN A 53 -0.56 -17.35 -4.63
N LEU A 54 -1.60 -16.64 -4.17
CA LEU A 54 -2.72 -17.19 -3.39
C LEU A 54 -4.08 -16.86 -4.02
N ASN A 55 -4.13 -16.77 -5.34
CA ASN A 55 -5.36 -16.35 -6.02
C ASN A 55 -6.48 -17.40 -5.99
N ASN A 56 -6.22 -18.66 -5.60
CA ASN A 56 -7.20 -19.75 -5.65
C ASN A 56 -7.87 -19.90 -7.04
N GLU A 57 -7.19 -19.45 -8.10
CA GLU A 57 -7.67 -19.47 -9.47
C GLU A 57 -7.10 -20.65 -10.26
N SER A 58 -7.84 -21.09 -11.29
CA SER A 58 -7.45 -22.23 -12.13
C SER A 58 -6.33 -21.89 -13.12
N GLU A 59 -6.06 -20.62 -13.34
CA GLU A 59 -5.03 -20.15 -14.26
C GLU A 59 -3.88 -19.51 -13.48
N ASP A 60 -2.66 -19.73 -13.97
CA ASP A 60 -1.46 -19.17 -13.38
C ASP A 60 -1.43 -17.65 -13.41
N ALA A 61 -0.76 -17.04 -12.45
CA ALA A 61 -0.36 -15.64 -12.50
C ALA A 61 0.89 -15.51 -13.39
N GLU A 62 0.79 -14.72 -14.45
CA GLU A 62 1.94 -14.31 -15.24
C GLU A 62 2.56 -13.09 -14.54
N ILE A 63 3.84 -13.19 -14.19
CA ILE A 63 4.53 -12.20 -13.36
C ILE A 63 5.80 -11.77 -14.08
N THR A 64 6.00 -10.46 -14.22
CA THR A 64 7.16 -9.85 -14.87
C THR A 64 7.89 -8.94 -13.89
N LEU A 65 9.21 -9.14 -13.78
CA LEU A 65 10.14 -8.31 -13.02
C LEU A 65 10.89 -7.39 -14.00
N ASP A 66 10.63 -6.09 -13.98
CA ASP A 66 11.34 -5.10 -14.80
C ASP A 66 12.28 -4.27 -13.92
N PHE A 67 13.56 -4.22 -14.29
CA PHE A 67 14.59 -3.42 -13.61
C PHE A 67 14.94 -2.18 -14.42
N PHE A 68 15.07 -1.05 -13.73
CA PHE A 68 15.33 0.26 -14.32
C PHE A 68 16.48 0.97 -13.60
N LYS A 69 17.29 1.72 -14.35
CA LYS A 69 18.34 2.60 -13.82
C LYS A 69 17.75 3.94 -13.34
N ASP A 70 18.57 4.75 -12.71
CA ASP A 70 18.24 6.12 -12.25
C ASP A 70 17.66 7.01 -13.37
N ASP A 71 18.14 6.86 -14.60
CA ASP A 71 17.71 7.61 -15.78
C ASP A 71 16.44 7.05 -16.45
N GLY A 72 15.91 5.93 -15.94
CA GLY A 72 14.75 5.23 -16.47
C GLY A 72 15.02 4.27 -17.63
N SER A 73 16.28 4.10 -18.04
CA SER A 73 16.66 3.07 -19.00
C SER A 73 16.57 1.66 -18.37
N PRO A 74 16.33 0.61 -19.18
CA PRO A 74 16.34 -0.76 -18.67
C PRO A 74 17.70 -1.13 -18.05
N TRP A 75 17.68 -1.68 -16.83
CA TRP A 75 18.88 -2.09 -16.12
C TRP A 75 19.15 -3.57 -16.32
N VAL A 76 20.18 -3.89 -17.11
CA VAL A 76 20.62 -5.28 -17.30
C VAL A 76 21.31 -5.74 -16.02
N ILE A 77 20.70 -6.71 -15.33
CA ILE A 77 21.16 -7.27 -14.07
C ILE A 77 21.18 -8.79 -14.16
N ASN A 78 22.03 -9.42 -13.36
CA ASN A 78 22.04 -10.87 -13.21
C ASN A 78 21.29 -11.26 -11.93
N ILE A 79 20.35 -12.18 -12.04
CA ILE A 79 19.58 -12.69 -10.89
C ILE A 79 19.68 -14.21 -10.79
N TYR A 80 19.62 -14.71 -9.56
CA TYR A 80 19.59 -16.12 -9.24
C TYR A 80 18.37 -16.44 -8.37
N GLY A 81 17.71 -17.55 -8.64
CA GLY A 81 16.46 -17.89 -8.00
C GLY A 81 16.05 -19.32 -8.26
N ASP A 82 14.90 -19.71 -7.73
CA ASP A 82 14.31 -21.01 -8.04
C ASP A 82 13.67 -21.02 -9.43
N ARG A 83 13.03 -19.91 -9.82
CA ARG A 83 12.32 -19.76 -11.09
C ARG A 83 12.84 -18.60 -11.94
N TYR A 84 13.32 -17.54 -11.31
CA TYR A 84 13.91 -16.39 -12.00
C TYR A 84 15.44 -16.51 -12.00
N ASN A 85 16.03 -16.71 -13.17
CA ASN A 85 17.47 -16.87 -13.33
C ASN A 85 17.96 -16.26 -14.64
N GLY A 86 19.16 -15.69 -14.62
CA GLY A 86 19.87 -15.24 -15.82
C GLY A 86 20.15 -13.75 -15.82
N THR A 87 20.58 -13.25 -16.97
CA THR A 87 20.98 -11.86 -17.16
C THR A 87 20.04 -11.15 -18.13
N GLY A 88 19.48 -10.02 -17.71
CA GLY A 88 18.50 -9.26 -18.47
C GLY A 88 17.96 -8.09 -17.65
N SER A 89 17.11 -7.28 -18.26
CA SER A 89 16.40 -6.19 -17.57
C SER A 89 14.93 -6.49 -17.32
N SER A 90 14.43 -7.61 -17.84
CA SER A 90 13.05 -8.05 -17.68
C SER A 90 13.00 -9.57 -17.61
N PHE A 91 12.26 -10.11 -16.65
CA PHE A 91 12.13 -11.55 -16.43
C PHE A 91 10.66 -11.91 -16.19
N THR A 92 10.11 -12.81 -17.00
CA THR A 92 8.70 -13.22 -16.91
C THR A 92 8.59 -14.68 -16.53
N GLN A 93 7.68 -14.99 -15.62
CA GLN A 93 7.41 -16.35 -15.18
C GLN A 93 5.92 -16.57 -14.89
N SER A 94 5.46 -17.79 -15.16
CA SER A 94 4.13 -18.29 -14.77
C SER A 94 4.19 -18.98 -13.40
N LEU A 95 3.34 -18.57 -12.46
CA LEU A 95 3.17 -19.18 -11.14
C LEU A 95 1.72 -19.64 -10.95
N GLY A 96 1.52 -20.94 -10.74
CA GLY A 96 0.22 -21.49 -10.33
C GLY A 96 -0.18 -21.10 -8.91
N ASP A 97 -1.42 -21.40 -8.54
CA ASP A 97 -1.95 -21.16 -7.20
C ASP A 97 -1.16 -21.91 -6.11
N GLY A 98 -0.96 -21.26 -4.96
CA GLY A 98 -0.13 -21.72 -3.86
C GLY A 98 1.38 -21.77 -4.15
N ALA A 99 1.82 -21.46 -5.37
CA ALA A 99 3.22 -21.50 -5.73
C ALA A 99 3.98 -20.27 -5.22
N THR A 100 5.25 -20.49 -4.89
CA THR A 100 6.20 -19.45 -4.54
C THR A 100 7.29 -19.30 -5.61
N ALA A 101 7.93 -18.13 -5.61
CA ALA A 101 9.19 -17.89 -6.27
C ALA A 101 10.12 -17.07 -5.38
N TYR A 102 11.41 -17.32 -5.54
CA TYR A 102 12.50 -16.61 -4.92
C TYR A 102 13.48 -16.12 -5.99
N SER A 103 14.01 -14.92 -5.81
CA SER A 103 15.16 -14.45 -6.58
C SER A 103 16.05 -13.53 -5.75
N ALA A 104 17.31 -13.43 -6.14
CA ALA A 104 18.32 -12.56 -5.58
C ALA A 104 19.13 -11.91 -6.70
N THR A 105 19.44 -10.63 -6.56
CA THR A 105 20.38 -9.97 -7.47
C THR A 105 21.80 -10.46 -7.18
N ASN A 106 22.61 -10.62 -8.23
CA ASN A 106 24.00 -11.04 -8.11
C ASN A 106 24.92 -9.82 -8.01
N PRO A 107 25.57 -9.57 -6.87
CA PRO A 107 26.48 -8.44 -6.72
C PRO A 107 27.91 -8.70 -7.19
N TYR A 108 28.23 -9.91 -7.68
CA TYR A 108 29.62 -10.32 -7.89
C TYR A 108 30.31 -9.58 -9.04
N ASN A 109 31.52 -9.09 -8.78
CA ASN A 109 32.49 -8.66 -9.79
C ASN A 109 31.97 -7.52 -10.69
N HIS A 110 31.27 -6.56 -10.09
CA HIS A 110 30.96 -5.27 -10.70
C HIS A 110 30.72 -4.20 -9.63
N ASP A 111 30.88 -2.94 -10.03
CA ASP A 111 30.65 -1.80 -9.15
C ASP A 111 29.19 -1.75 -8.68
N LEU A 112 29.00 -1.22 -7.48
CA LEU A 112 27.67 -0.93 -6.93
C LEU A 112 26.88 -0.02 -7.87
N GLU A 113 25.79 -0.55 -8.38
CA GLU A 113 24.77 0.16 -9.13
C GLU A 113 23.46 0.18 -8.33
N VAL A 114 22.67 1.23 -8.54
CA VAL A 114 21.33 1.37 -7.95
C VAL A 114 20.30 1.63 -9.03
N GLY A 115 19.05 1.33 -8.70
CA GLY A 115 17.91 1.50 -9.58
C GLY A 115 16.63 1.12 -8.84
N TRP A 116 15.63 0.65 -9.58
CA TRP A 116 14.37 0.21 -9.00
C TRP A 116 13.76 -0.96 -9.75
N LEU A 117 12.78 -1.60 -9.11
CA LEU A 117 12.08 -2.78 -9.64
C LEU A 117 10.58 -2.51 -9.72
N ARG A 118 10.00 -2.80 -10.90
CA ARG A 118 8.57 -2.93 -11.11
C ARG A 118 8.21 -4.40 -11.22
N VAL A 119 7.27 -4.86 -10.41
CA VAL A 119 6.66 -6.17 -10.57
C VAL A 119 5.27 -5.98 -11.14
N THR A 120 5.02 -6.51 -12.34
CA THR A 120 3.69 -6.54 -12.95
C THR A 120 3.18 -7.97 -12.90
N SER A 121 1.94 -8.18 -12.48
CA SER A 121 1.31 -9.50 -12.53
C SER A 121 -0.07 -9.44 -13.13
N SER A 122 -0.45 -10.44 -13.94
CA SER A 122 -1.81 -10.58 -14.46
C SER A 122 -2.86 -10.80 -13.36
N ARG A 123 -2.44 -11.17 -12.15
CA ARG A 123 -3.32 -11.44 -10.99
C ARG A 123 -2.72 -10.88 -9.70
N PRO A 124 -3.50 -10.67 -8.63
CA PRO A 124 -2.96 -10.22 -7.35
C PRO A 124 -1.92 -11.20 -6.77
N ILE A 125 -0.77 -10.73 -6.36
CA ILE A 125 0.25 -11.56 -5.71
C ILE A 125 0.70 -10.93 -4.40
N TRP A 126 1.29 -11.76 -3.55
CA TRP A 126 2.06 -11.30 -2.41
C TRP A 126 3.51 -11.20 -2.84
N VAL A 127 4.11 -10.04 -2.64
CA VAL A 127 5.51 -9.83 -3.00
C VAL A 127 6.19 -8.93 -1.96
N SER A 128 7.39 -9.31 -1.57
CA SER A 128 8.25 -8.56 -0.64
C SER A 128 9.70 -8.65 -1.08
N SER A 129 10.50 -7.67 -0.72
CA SER A 129 11.94 -7.65 -1.01
C SER A 129 12.74 -7.40 0.26
N THR A 130 14.02 -7.79 0.26
CA THR A 130 14.96 -7.49 1.34
C THR A 130 16.21 -6.87 0.76
N TYR A 131 16.63 -5.74 1.33
CA TYR A 131 17.96 -5.15 1.10
C TYR A 131 18.98 -5.87 1.97
N ILE A 132 20.03 -6.41 1.36
CA ILE A 132 21.06 -7.15 2.08
C ILE A 132 22.39 -6.45 1.86
N PHE A 133 23.11 -6.25 2.97
CA PHE A 133 24.49 -5.82 2.96
C PHE A 133 25.37 -6.94 3.49
N MET A 134 26.41 -7.27 2.73
CA MET A 134 27.32 -8.36 3.03
C MET A 134 28.76 -7.88 3.14
N ASP A 135 29.53 -8.61 3.93
CA ASP A 135 30.98 -8.45 4.01
C ASP A 135 31.71 -9.11 2.82
N TRP A 136 33.04 -9.09 2.90
CA TRP A 136 33.93 -9.65 1.90
C TRP A 136 33.85 -11.17 1.77
N ASP A 137 33.33 -11.85 2.81
CA ASP A 137 33.17 -13.30 2.93
C ASP A 137 31.74 -13.78 2.59
N TRP A 138 30.90 -12.91 2.03
CA TRP A 138 29.49 -13.19 1.71
C TRP A 138 28.58 -13.41 2.92
N ASN A 139 29.00 -12.98 4.11
CA ASN A 139 28.13 -13.03 5.28
C ASN A 139 27.21 -11.80 5.28
N PRO A 140 25.88 -11.97 5.42
CA PRO A 140 24.99 -10.85 5.62
C PRO A 140 25.28 -10.19 6.98
N ILE A 141 25.66 -8.91 6.95
CA ILE A 141 25.86 -8.10 8.16
C ILE A 141 24.51 -7.55 8.62
N TRP A 142 23.67 -7.08 7.69
CA TRP A 142 22.31 -6.63 8.00
C TRP A 142 21.37 -6.84 6.81
N GLU A 143 20.08 -6.89 7.16
CA GLU A 143 18.99 -7.05 6.22
C GLU A 143 17.84 -6.12 6.59
N ALA A 144 17.23 -5.47 5.59
CA ALA A 144 16.05 -4.63 5.77
C ALA A 144 14.93 -5.09 4.82
N GLY A 145 13.87 -5.64 5.40
CA GLY A 145 12.68 -6.03 4.66
C GLY A 145 11.86 -4.82 4.21
N VAL A 146 11.37 -4.87 2.98
CA VAL A 146 10.49 -3.86 2.39
C VAL A 146 9.31 -4.48 1.66
N LEU A 147 8.18 -3.81 1.83
CA LEU A 147 6.95 -4.08 1.09
C LEU A 147 6.89 -3.16 -0.14
N PRO A 148 6.09 -3.53 -1.16
CA PRO A 148 5.79 -2.66 -2.27
C PRO A 148 5.33 -1.28 -1.80
N ALA A 149 5.93 -0.23 -2.34
CA ALA A 149 5.54 1.13 -2.06
C ALA A 149 4.25 1.48 -2.80
N THR A 150 3.32 2.13 -2.09
CA THR A 150 2.12 2.70 -2.70
C THR A 150 2.52 3.93 -3.52
N ALA A 151 2.01 4.05 -4.75
CA ALA A 151 2.17 5.28 -5.52
C ALA A 151 1.21 6.35 -5.01
N SER A 152 1.73 7.50 -4.57
CA SER A 152 0.94 8.63 -4.10
C SER A 152 1.59 9.95 -4.50
N ARG A 153 0.78 11.00 -4.54
CA ARG A 153 1.29 12.36 -4.73
C ARG A 153 1.97 12.87 -3.45
N PHE A 154 1.44 12.48 -2.30
CA PHE A 154 1.83 13.00 -1.00
C PHE A 154 2.37 11.91 -0.12
N PHE A 155 3.47 12.20 0.57
CA PHE A 155 3.97 11.36 1.66
C PHE A 155 4.35 12.23 2.85
N ALA A 156 4.15 11.73 4.05
CA ALA A 156 4.67 12.33 5.27
C ALA A 156 5.31 11.24 6.16
N PHE A 157 6.47 11.54 6.72
CA PHE A 157 7.18 10.62 7.61
C PHE A 157 8.13 11.34 8.56
N ARG A 158 8.39 10.71 9.70
CA ARG A 158 9.42 11.18 10.64
C ARG A 158 10.80 10.90 10.05
N ALA A 159 11.67 11.90 10.09
CA ALA A 159 12.93 11.87 9.38
C ALA A 159 14.07 12.37 10.28
N PRO A 160 14.63 11.55 11.20
CA PRO A 160 15.79 11.98 11.98
C PRO A 160 16.97 12.26 11.04
N ILE A 161 17.60 13.42 11.20
CA ILE A 161 18.74 13.87 10.38
C ILE A 161 19.81 14.41 11.34
N THR A 162 21.06 13.96 11.15
CA THR A 162 22.24 14.54 11.79
C THR A 162 23.14 15.12 10.69
N PRO A 163 23.16 16.44 10.48
CA PRO A 163 23.89 17.10 9.39
C PRO A 163 25.41 17.23 9.59
N HIS A 164 25.97 16.78 10.73
CA HIS A 164 27.42 16.85 11.00
C HIS A 164 28.20 15.66 10.41
N PRO A 165 29.51 15.81 10.14
CA PRO A 165 30.36 14.72 9.68
C PRO A 165 30.19 13.47 10.55
N LEU A 166 30.14 12.31 9.90
CA LEU A 166 29.92 10.98 10.49
C LEU A 166 30.93 10.69 11.62
N VAL A 167 30.63 11.10 12.85
CA VAL A 167 31.43 10.83 14.04
C VAL A 167 30.52 10.25 15.12
N GLY A 168 30.71 8.95 15.42
CA GLY A 168 29.96 8.23 16.45
C GLY A 168 28.62 7.66 15.97
N ASP A 169 27.61 7.67 16.86
CA ASP A 169 26.28 7.12 16.59
C ASP A 169 25.38 8.12 15.84
N THR A 170 25.74 8.46 14.61
CA THR A 170 24.93 9.38 13.78
C THR A 170 23.70 8.69 13.20
N LEU A 171 22.56 9.38 13.24
CA LEU A 171 21.31 8.99 12.59
C LEU A 171 21.13 9.75 11.29
N ASN A 172 20.89 9.04 10.20
CA ASN A 172 20.58 9.68 8.92
C ASN A 172 19.46 8.96 8.19
N THR A 173 18.59 9.73 7.54
CA THR A 173 17.49 9.17 6.77
C THR A 173 17.83 9.27 5.29
N ALA A 174 17.76 8.16 4.58
CA ALA A 174 17.82 8.10 3.12
C ALA A 174 16.42 7.97 2.55
N LEU A 175 16.24 8.52 1.36
CA LEU A 175 15.00 8.47 0.60
C LEU A 175 15.31 8.00 -0.81
N ALA A 176 14.56 7.00 -1.28
CA ALA A 176 14.55 6.61 -2.68
C ALA A 176 13.15 6.87 -3.26
N ILE A 177 13.12 7.62 -4.35
CA ILE A 177 11.89 8.05 -5.03
C ILE A 177 11.91 7.54 -6.46
N VAL A 178 10.82 6.89 -6.86
CA VAL A 178 10.60 6.40 -8.21
C VAL A 178 9.45 7.13 -8.87
N ASN A 179 9.67 7.48 -10.12
CA ASN A 179 8.64 7.96 -11.02
C ASN A 179 8.20 6.82 -11.95
N PRO A 180 7.04 6.18 -11.72
CA PRO A 180 6.55 5.12 -12.61
C PRO A 180 5.96 5.66 -13.92
N GLY A 181 5.82 6.98 -14.06
CA GLY A 181 5.25 7.64 -15.23
C GLY A 181 6.22 7.77 -16.40
N ASP A 182 5.67 8.16 -17.55
CA ASP A 182 6.36 8.36 -18.83
C ASP A 182 6.87 9.80 -19.04
N GLN A 183 6.65 10.68 -18.07
CA GLN A 183 7.12 12.07 -18.07
C GLN A 183 7.93 12.36 -16.82
N GLN A 184 8.93 13.24 -16.90
CA GLN A 184 9.67 13.72 -15.73
C GLN A 184 8.72 14.36 -14.72
N VAL A 185 8.94 14.10 -13.43
CA VAL A 185 8.19 14.71 -12.33
C VAL A 185 9.10 15.59 -11.47
N GLU A 186 8.61 16.77 -11.11
CA GLU A 186 9.21 17.62 -10.08
C GLU A 186 8.57 17.28 -8.73
N ILE A 187 9.40 17.15 -7.71
CA ILE A 187 9.01 16.80 -6.35
C ILE A 187 9.47 17.90 -5.40
N ASN A 188 8.54 18.43 -4.62
CA ASN A 188 8.84 19.37 -3.55
C ASN A 188 9.00 18.58 -2.24
N LEU A 189 10.20 18.61 -1.68
CA LEU A 189 10.52 18.06 -0.36
C LEU A 189 10.52 19.19 0.66
N ARG A 190 9.61 19.13 1.62
CA ARG A 190 9.47 20.13 2.69
C ARG A 190 9.95 19.53 4.00
N LEU A 191 10.94 20.17 4.62
CA LEU A 191 11.47 19.78 5.92
C LEU A 191 10.85 20.64 7.01
N TYR A 192 10.31 20.01 8.04
CA TYR A 192 9.75 20.68 9.20
C TYR A 192 10.48 20.29 10.48
N LYS A 193 10.64 21.26 11.38
CA LYS A 193 11.24 21.09 12.72
C LYS A 193 10.25 21.62 13.76
N PHE A 194 9.86 20.79 14.72
CA PHE A 194 8.85 21.15 15.73
C PHE A 194 7.53 21.70 15.15
N GLY A 195 7.18 21.30 13.92
CA GLY A 195 5.97 21.74 13.21
C GLY A 195 6.14 23.00 12.36
N GLU A 196 7.30 23.66 12.41
CA GLU A 196 7.61 24.81 11.56
C GLU A 196 8.35 24.39 10.30
N LEU A 197 7.97 24.95 9.15
CA LEU A 197 8.65 24.71 7.88
C LEU A 197 10.05 25.35 7.92
N VAL A 198 11.08 24.53 7.81
CA VAL A 198 12.49 24.96 7.80
C VAL A 198 12.97 25.21 6.37
N ALA A 199 12.74 24.26 5.48
CA ALA A 199 13.27 24.32 4.12
C ALA A 199 12.34 23.64 3.12
N THR A 200 12.39 24.09 1.87
CA THR A 200 11.81 23.39 0.73
C THR A 200 12.90 23.18 -0.32
N LYS A 201 13.10 21.93 -0.74
CA LYS A 201 14.03 21.55 -1.81
C LYS A 201 13.24 20.90 -2.94
N ARG A 202 13.77 21.01 -4.15
CA ARG A 202 13.17 20.41 -5.34
C ARG A 202 14.05 19.29 -5.86
N VAL A 203 13.43 18.17 -6.19
CA VAL A 203 14.08 17.00 -6.80
C VAL A 203 13.36 16.68 -8.08
N ASN A 204 14.11 16.54 -9.17
CA ASN A 204 13.58 16.10 -10.44
C ASN A 204 13.83 14.60 -10.59
N VAL A 205 12.79 13.84 -10.91
CA VAL A 205 12.89 12.40 -11.16
C VAL A 205 12.52 12.14 -12.63
N PRO A 206 13.44 11.60 -13.46
CA PRO A 206 13.18 11.31 -14.87
C PRO A 206 11.96 10.41 -15.08
N ALA A 207 11.46 10.34 -16.31
CA ALA A 207 10.45 9.35 -16.70
C ALA A 207 10.99 7.93 -16.47
N LEU A 208 10.21 7.05 -15.84
CA LEU A 208 10.65 5.73 -15.38
C LEU A 208 11.91 5.76 -14.49
N GLY A 209 12.28 6.94 -13.97
CA GLY A 209 13.54 7.17 -13.28
C GLY A 209 13.45 6.93 -11.78
N HIS A 210 14.62 6.99 -11.16
CA HIS A 210 14.84 6.77 -9.75
C HIS A 210 15.86 7.77 -9.20
N VAL A 211 15.62 8.28 -7.99
CA VAL A 211 16.56 9.10 -7.25
C VAL A 211 16.65 8.57 -5.82
N ALA A 212 17.84 8.14 -5.40
CA ALA A 212 18.14 7.78 -4.01
C ALA A 212 19.21 8.72 -3.42
N ARG A 213 18.89 9.39 -2.31
CA ARG A 213 19.79 10.32 -1.62
C ARG A 213 19.54 10.33 -0.12
N PHE A 214 20.55 10.71 0.65
CA PHE A 214 20.36 11.05 2.05
C PHE A 214 19.66 12.40 2.18
N LEU A 215 18.77 12.54 3.17
CA LEU A 215 18.16 13.82 3.47
C LEU A 215 19.20 14.85 3.89
N SER A 216 20.29 14.42 4.54
CA SER A 216 21.44 15.28 4.81
C SER A 216 22.05 15.87 3.55
N GLU A 217 22.09 15.12 2.43
CA GLU A 217 22.61 15.58 1.12
C GLU A 217 21.62 16.54 0.44
N ILE A 218 20.33 16.29 0.59
CA ILE A 218 19.27 17.12 -0.02
C ILE A 218 19.16 18.48 0.69
N PHE A 219 19.29 18.48 2.02
CA PHE A 219 19.14 19.66 2.87
C PHE A 219 20.49 20.22 3.37
N GLU A 220 21.59 19.98 2.63
CA GLU A 220 22.91 20.52 2.99
C GLU A 220 22.89 22.05 3.17
N ASN A 221 23.67 22.53 4.15
CA ASN A 221 23.90 23.95 4.55
C ASN A 221 22.82 24.62 5.41
N ASP A 222 21.78 23.90 5.83
CA ASP A 222 20.83 24.42 6.80
C ASP A 222 21.38 24.15 8.22
N ASN A 223 22.14 25.12 8.76
CA ASN A 223 22.80 25.08 10.09
C ASN A 223 21.85 24.84 11.29
N ASP A 224 20.56 24.69 11.04
CA ASP A 224 19.49 24.51 12.03
C ASP A 224 18.84 23.11 11.94
N VAL A 225 19.43 22.17 11.21
CA VAL A 225 18.86 20.82 10.97
C VAL A 225 19.32 19.77 12.00
N ASP A 226 19.85 20.18 13.15
CA ASP A 226 20.16 19.26 14.26
C ASP A 226 18.91 18.87 15.07
N GLY A 227 18.71 17.56 15.29
CA GLY A 227 17.67 17.03 16.19
C GLY A 227 16.91 15.79 15.73
N GLU A 228 16.09 15.23 16.63
CA GLU A 228 15.27 14.05 16.35
C GLU A 228 13.80 14.36 15.99
N SER A 229 13.41 15.65 16.00
CA SER A 229 12.03 16.11 15.85
C SER A 229 11.75 16.70 14.48
N PHE A 230 12.22 16.01 13.44
CA PHE A 230 11.95 16.37 12.05
C PHE A 230 10.90 15.47 11.42
N HIS A 231 10.12 16.06 10.53
CA HIS A 231 9.37 15.31 9.53
C HIS A 231 9.59 15.91 8.14
N VAL A 232 9.46 15.07 7.13
CA VAL A 232 9.51 15.48 5.74
C VAL A 232 8.16 15.22 5.10
N GLU A 233 7.69 16.20 4.34
CA GLU A 233 6.59 16.04 3.41
C GLU A 233 7.13 15.97 1.98
N VAL A 234 6.62 15.02 1.21
CA VAL A 234 6.85 14.86 -0.23
C VAL A 234 5.58 15.32 -0.94
N ASP A 235 5.67 16.27 -1.87
CA ASP A 235 4.58 16.74 -2.72
C ASP A 235 5.04 16.70 -4.19
N ALA A 236 4.58 15.69 -4.92
CA ALA A 236 4.92 15.47 -6.32
C ALA A 236 3.87 16.07 -7.28
N GLY A 237 4.25 16.31 -8.54
CA GLY A 237 3.28 16.71 -9.58
C GLY A 237 2.30 15.59 -9.96
N PHE A 238 2.73 14.33 -9.83
CA PHE A 238 1.99 13.10 -10.14
C PHE A 238 2.32 12.01 -9.10
N PRO A 239 1.54 10.91 -9.02
CA PRO A 239 1.85 9.82 -8.10
C PRO A 239 3.25 9.24 -8.32
N VAL A 240 4.05 9.21 -7.26
CA VAL A 240 5.39 8.61 -7.19
C VAL A 240 5.40 7.52 -6.12
N ALA A 241 6.33 6.58 -6.21
CA ALA A 241 6.53 5.55 -5.19
C ALA A 241 7.79 5.88 -4.38
N VAL A 242 7.72 5.75 -3.06
CA VAL A 242 8.80 6.20 -2.17
C VAL A 242 9.10 5.16 -1.10
N VAL A 243 10.38 4.94 -0.82
CA VAL A 243 10.86 4.19 0.34
C VAL A 243 11.86 5.02 1.12
N GLY A 244 11.75 5.01 2.44
CA GLY A 244 12.73 5.62 3.34
C GLY A 244 13.56 4.55 4.04
N LEU A 245 14.85 4.80 4.22
CA LEU A 245 15.73 3.98 5.05
C LEU A 245 16.34 4.83 6.16
N LEU A 246 16.32 4.32 7.38
CA LEU A 246 17.03 4.89 8.52
C LEU A 246 18.39 4.23 8.65
N SER A 247 19.43 5.03 8.62
CA SER A 247 20.82 4.62 8.76
C SER A 247 21.35 4.95 10.16
N ARG A 248 22.17 4.05 10.73
CA ARG A 248 22.81 4.17 12.05
C ARG A 248 24.31 3.83 12.00
N HIS A 249 25.04 4.22 13.04
CA HIS A 249 26.43 3.82 13.30
C HIS A 249 27.34 4.06 12.09
N ASN A 250 27.49 5.32 11.66
CA ASN A 250 28.27 5.67 10.48
C ASN A 250 27.87 4.88 9.21
N MET A 251 26.56 4.71 9.01
CA MET A 251 25.99 4.02 7.84
C MET A 251 26.29 2.52 7.75
N SER A 252 26.61 1.88 8.88
CA SER A 252 26.84 0.43 8.93
C SER A 252 25.58 -0.41 9.06
N VAL A 253 24.43 0.19 9.41
CA VAL A 253 23.14 -0.51 9.56
C VAL A 253 22.02 0.34 8.99
N PHE A 254 21.11 -0.29 8.24
CA PHE A 254 19.89 0.33 7.72
C PHE A 254 18.63 -0.39 8.19
N SER A 255 17.53 0.34 8.29
CA SER A 255 16.19 -0.17 8.58
C SER A 255 15.17 0.57 7.71
N SER A 256 14.11 -0.10 7.27
CA SER A 256 13.06 0.54 6.50
C SER A 256 12.18 1.45 7.39
N ILE A 257 11.75 2.57 6.81
CA ILE A 257 10.84 3.51 7.45
C ILE A 257 9.46 3.37 6.78
N PRO A 258 8.37 3.20 7.55
CA PRO A 258 7.03 3.29 6.98
C PRO A 258 6.72 4.74 6.59
N LEU A 259 6.27 4.93 5.35
CA LEU A 259 5.84 6.23 4.83
C LEU A 259 4.32 6.23 4.70
N GLU A 260 3.67 7.27 5.22
CA GLU A 260 2.22 7.43 5.07
C GLU A 260 1.93 8.11 3.71
N PRO A 261 1.22 7.45 2.78
CA PRO A 261 0.95 7.98 1.43
C PRO A 261 -0.21 9.00 1.41
N SER A 262 -0.34 9.82 2.45
CA SER A 262 -1.35 10.87 2.54
C SER A 262 -0.80 12.14 3.18
N GLY A 263 -1.12 13.29 2.59
CA GLY A 263 -0.78 14.62 3.13
C GLY A 263 -1.83 15.16 4.12
N THR A 264 -2.91 14.41 4.35
CA THR A 264 -3.97 14.75 5.31
C THR A 264 -4.59 13.45 5.80
N LEU A 265 -4.59 13.23 7.10
CA LEU A 265 -5.28 12.09 7.71
C LEU A 265 -6.79 12.36 7.65
N VAL A 266 -7.52 11.75 6.70
CA VAL A 266 -8.92 12.11 6.44
C VAL A 266 -9.92 11.31 7.31
N PRO A 267 -9.68 10.02 7.64
CA PRO A 267 -10.38 9.37 8.76
C PRO A 267 -9.43 8.74 9.79
N ASN A 268 -9.93 8.50 11.01
CA ASN A 268 -9.27 7.60 11.96
C ASN A 268 -9.17 6.20 11.32
N ARG A 269 -7.97 5.63 11.20
CA ARG A 269 -7.78 4.24 10.77
C ARG A 269 -7.57 3.34 11.98
N MET A 270 -8.35 2.27 12.09
CA MET A 270 -8.31 1.35 13.22
C MET A 270 -8.37 -0.09 12.69
N ALA A 271 -7.76 -1.03 13.42
CA ALA A 271 -8.04 -2.44 13.23
C ALA A 271 -9.17 -2.85 14.16
N ASP A 272 -9.97 -3.83 13.76
CA ASP A 272 -10.92 -4.45 14.67
C ASP A 272 -10.22 -5.19 15.83
N ILE A 273 -10.94 -5.45 16.91
CA ILE A 273 -10.45 -6.14 18.11
C ILE A 273 -11.30 -7.36 18.43
N GLN A 274 -10.67 -8.41 18.97
CA GLN A 274 -11.42 -9.47 19.64
C GLN A 274 -12.13 -8.92 20.88
N GLY A 275 -13.27 -9.52 21.20
CA GLY A 275 -14.09 -9.18 22.36
C GLY A 275 -15.24 -8.23 22.04
N ASN A 276 -15.40 -7.75 20.80
CA ASN A 276 -16.51 -6.89 20.37
C ASN A 276 -17.71 -7.68 19.79
N GLU A 277 -17.79 -8.99 20.01
CA GLU A 277 -18.74 -9.90 19.34
C GLU A 277 -20.13 -9.93 20.01
N SER A 278 -20.39 -9.01 20.95
CA SER A 278 -21.68 -8.83 21.62
C SER A 278 -22.08 -7.37 21.71
N GLU A 279 -23.38 -7.10 21.78
CA GLU A 279 -23.89 -5.72 21.97
C GLU A 279 -23.34 -5.08 23.26
N ALA A 280 -23.15 -5.85 24.33
CA ALA A 280 -22.60 -5.35 25.58
C ALA A 280 -21.15 -4.87 25.39
N THR A 281 -20.35 -5.61 24.63
CA THR A 281 -18.91 -5.39 24.46
C THR A 281 -18.54 -4.58 23.21
N GLY A 282 -19.52 -4.17 22.40
CA GLY A 282 -19.26 -3.42 21.17
C GLY A 282 -18.39 -2.17 21.38
N ARG A 283 -17.41 -2.00 20.49
CA ARG A 283 -16.36 -0.98 20.61
C ARG A 283 -16.89 0.41 20.30
N LEU A 284 -16.66 1.38 21.19
CA LEU A 284 -16.98 2.78 20.92
C LEU A 284 -16.02 3.37 19.86
N ILE A 285 -16.58 4.02 18.85
CA ILE A 285 -15.85 4.61 17.72
C ILE A 285 -16.20 6.08 17.54
N THR A 286 -15.26 6.85 16.96
CA THR A 286 -15.42 8.29 16.68
C THR A 286 -15.26 8.55 15.18
N PRO A 287 -16.37 8.81 14.45
CA PRO A 287 -16.33 9.17 13.03
C PRO A 287 -15.64 10.53 12.76
N PRO A 288 -15.04 10.74 11.57
CA PRO A 288 -14.89 9.76 10.49
C PRO A 288 -13.87 8.68 10.84
N VAL A 289 -14.23 7.42 10.58
CA VAL A 289 -13.39 6.26 10.91
C VAL A 289 -13.48 5.19 9.83
N GLU A 290 -12.36 4.55 9.55
CA GLU A 290 -12.23 3.34 8.75
C GLU A 290 -11.66 2.23 9.63
N ILE A 291 -12.32 1.07 9.63
CA ILE A 291 -11.95 -0.10 10.42
C ILE A 291 -11.72 -1.29 9.50
N THR A 292 -10.50 -1.84 9.52
CA THR A 292 -10.20 -3.13 8.85
C THR A 292 -10.43 -4.25 9.85
N GLY A 293 -11.29 -5.20 9.51
CA GLY A 293 -11.65 -6.31 10.39
C GLY A 293 -11.73 -7.64 9.64
N ASN A 294 -11.82 -8.71 10.43
CA ASN A 294 -12.12 -10.05 9.96
C ASN A 294 -13.24 -10.53 10.87
N LEU A 295 -14.36 -10.96 10.30
CA LEU A 295 -15.52 -11.26 11.13
C LEU A 295 -15.27 -12.58 11.90
N VAL A 296 -14.91 -12.48 13.17
CA VAL A 296 -14.70 -13.62 14.08
C VAL A 296 -16.01 -13.87 14.82
N ALA A 297 -16.42 -15.15 14.96
CA ALA A 297 -17.69 -15.53 15.58
C ALA A 297 -18.97 -14.93 14.92
N ASN A 298 -18.87 -14.58 13.64
CA ASN A 298 -19.95 -14.18 12.74
C ASN A 298 -20.62 -12.82 13.04
N LYS A 299 -20.14 -12.07 14.04
CA LYS A 299 -20.71 -10.77 14.41
C LYS A 299 -19.67 -9.87 15.07
N ASP A 300 -19.59 -8.63 14.60
CA ASP A 300 -18.83 -7.55 15.25
C ASP A 300 -19.77 -6.40 15.59
N TYR A 301 -19.61 -5.83 16.78
CA TYR A 301 -20.41 -4.71 17.27
C TYR A 301 -19.55 -3.47 17.48
N PHE A 302 -20.03 -2.33 16.99
CA PHE A 302 -19.46 -1.01 17.20
C PHE A 302 -20.52 -0.08 17.79
N LYS A 303 -20.10 0.94 18.54
CA LYS A 303 -20.98 1.93 19.16
C LYS A 303 -20.57 3.33 18.70
N VAL A 304 -21.54 4.17 18.40
CA VAL A 304 -21.31 5.56 17.99
C VAL A 304 -22.31 6.47 18.71
N ASP A 305 -21.80 7.57 19.25
CA ASP A 305 -22.66 8.58 19.89
C ASP A 305 -23.08 9.61 18.83
N LEU A 306 -24.40 9.71 18.59
CA LEU A 306 -24.98 10.56 17.56
C LEU A 306 -25.92 11.61 18.16
N LEU A 307 -26.03 12.76 17.51
CA LEU A 307 -26.93 13.85 17.86
C LEU A 307 -28.16 13.88 16.95
N ALA A 308 -29.26 14.44 17.45
CA ALA A 308 -30.45 14.63 16.62
C ALA A 308 -30.14 15.56 15.43
N GLY A 309 -30.66 15.21 14.25
CA GLY A 309 -30.46 15.94 13.00
C GLY A 309 -29.22 15.52 12.20
N GLN A 310 -28.27 14.79 12.79
CA GLN A 310 -27.11 14.26 12.07
C GLN A 310 -27.50 13.18 11.07
N VAL A 311 -26.75 13.07 9.98
CA VAL A 311 -26.83 11.93 9.06
C VAL A 311 -25.60 11.05 9.25
N VAL A 312 -25.80 9.81 9.70
CA VAL A 312 -24.75 8.80 9.78
C VAL A 312 -24.75 7.96 8.50
N ASN A 313 -23.58 7.85 7.86
CA ASN A 313 -23.35 6.93 6.75
C ASN A 313 -22.43 5.80 7.22
N ILE A 314 -22.81 4.57 6.93
CA ILE A 314 -22.12 3.35 7.35
C ILE A 314 -21.99 2.46 6.12
N LEU A 315 -20.76 2.14 5.72
CA LEU A 315 -20.46 1.28 4.58
C LEU A 315 -19.61 0.10 5.06
N VAL A 316 -19.98 -1.12 4.69
CA VAL A 316 -19.16 -2.31 4.84
C VAL A 316 -18.74 -2.78 3.45
N VAL A 317 -17.46 -2.69 3.17
CA VAL A 317 -16.84 -3.15 1.92
C VAL A 317 -16.33 -4.57 2.12
N SER A 318 -16.81 -5.52 1.33
CA SER A 318 -16.35 -6.91 1.35
C SER A 318 -16.17 -7.46 -0.07
N SER A 319 -17.23 -7.53 -0.86
CA SER A 319 -17.22 -8.07 -2.22
C SER A 319 -16.27 -7.30 -3.13
N GLN A 320 -16.17 -5.97 -2.96
CA GLN A 320 -15.21 -5.15 -3.69
C GLN A 320 -13.75 -5.37 -3.25
N LEU A 321 -13.52 -6.01 -2.10
CA LEU A 321 -12.19 -6.48 -1.66
C LEU A 321 -11.87 -7.89 -2.18
N GLY A 322 -12.77 -8.52 -2.95
CA GLY A 322 -12.69 -9.94 -3.29
C GLY A 322 -13.00 -10.86 -2.10
N SER A 323 -13.50 -10.32 -0.98
CA SER A 323 -13.93 -11.11 0.16
C SER A 323 -15.19 -11.89 -0.18
N GLY A 324 -15.25 -13.12 0.32
CA GLY A 324 -16.46 -13.94 0.23
C GLY A 324 -17.60 -13.45 1.13
N LEU A 325 -17.33 -12.53 2.06
CA LEU A 325 -18.34 -12.05 3.01
C LEU A 325 -19.51 -11.36 2.30
N ASP A 326 -20.70 -11.83 2.64
CA ASP A 326 -22.00 -11.24 2.33
C ASP A 326 -22.54 -10.56 3.60
N PRO A 327 -22.11 -9.31 3.88
CA PRO A 327 -22.40 -8.65 5.13
C PRO A 327 -23.89 -8.36 5.30
N GLN A 328 -24.32 -8.42 6.55
CA GLN A 328 -25.59 -7.93 7.02
C GLN A 328 -25.31 -6.79 8.00
N LEU A 329 -25.51 -5.56 7.55
CA LEU A 329 -25.31 -4.36 8.33
C LEU A 329 -26.61 -3.96 9.02
N THR A 330 -26.56 -3.80 10.35
CA THR A 330 -27.70 -3.38 11.16
C THR A 330 -27.34 -2.20 12.04
N LEU A 331 -28.22 -1.19 12.11
CA LEU A 331 -28.11 -0.06 13.05
C LEU A 331 -29.22 -0.13 14.08
N PHE A 332 -28.84 -0.11 15.36
CA PHE A 332 -29.74 -0.04 16.51
C PHE A 332 -29.65 1.33 17.18
N ASN A 333 -30.78 1.82 17.68
CA ASN A 333 -30.81 3.03 18.51
C ASN A 333 -30.42 2.73 19.97
N LYS A 334 -30.42 3.77 20.80
CA LYS A 334 -30.08 3.71 22.24
C LYS A 334 -30.93 2.76 23.08
N PHE A 335 -32.06 2.27 22.56
CA PHE A 335 -32.96 1.33 23.22
C PHE A 335 -32.80 -0.10 22.70
N GLY A 336 -31.80 -0.37 21.85
CA GLY A 336 -31.61 -1.67 21.20
C GLY A 336 -32.63 -1.95 20.09
N THR A 337 -33.41 -0.95 19.66
CA THR A 337 -34.36 -1.11 18.55
C THR A 337 -33.65 -0.92 17.22
N GLN A 338 -33.81 -1.86 16.29
CA GLN A 338 -33.30 -1.73 14.92
C GLN A 338 -33.97 -0.54 14.22
N VAL A 339 -33.17 0.41 13.74
CA VAL A 339 -33.63 1.61 13.02
C VAL A 339 -33.25 1.62 11.55
N ALA A 340 -32.24 0.83 11.16
CA ALA A 340 -31.88 0.61 9.76
C ALA A 340 -31.20 -0.76 9.57
N TYR A 341 -31.31 -1.29 8.36
CA TYR A 341 -30.70 -2.56 7.96
C TYR A 341 -30.42 -2.53 6.45
N ASN A 342 -29.29 -3.11 6.05
CA ASN A 342 -28.97 -3.39 4.66
C ASN A 342 -28.01 -4.58 4.58
N ASP A 343 -28.24 -5.49 3.64
CA ASP A 343 -27.35 -6.59 3.29
C ASP A 343 -26.68 -6.33 1.94
N ASP A 344 -27.45 -5.95 0.91
CA ASP A 344 -26.90 -5.57 -0.40
C ASP A 344 -27.09 -4.07 -0.69
N MET A 345 -26.02 -3.35 -1.00
CA MET A 345 -26.10 -1.93 -1.36
C MET A 345 -26.71 -1.73 -2.74
N SER A 346 -26.56 -2.72 -3.64
CA SER A 346 -27.16 -2.70 -4.98
C SER A 346 -27.16 -4.10 -5.60
N THR A 347 -27.95 -4.29 -6.67
CA THR A 347 -27.96 -5.57 -7.40
C THR A 347 -26.57 -5.91 -7.93
N GLY A 348 -26.02 -7.04 -7.47
CA GLY A 348 -24.70 -7.53 -7.88
C GLY A 348 -23.53 -7.01 -7.04
N CYS A 349 -23.78 -6.20 -6.01
CA CYS A 349 -22.78 -5.78 -5.04
C CYS A 349 -23.25 -6.19 -3.63
N LYS A 350 -22.53 -7.13 -3.01
CA LYS A 350 -22.86 -7.66 -1.68
C LYS A 350 -22.42 -6.75 -0.54
N ASP A 351 -21.72 -5.66 -0.84
CA ASP A 351 -21.34 -4.67 0.17
C ASP A 351 -22.60 -4.06 0.78
N SER A 352 -22.58 -3.72 2.08
CA SER A 352 -23.75 -3.16 2.76
C SER A 352 -23.61 -1.67 3.03
N PHE A 353 -24.67 -0.89 2.82
CA PHE A 353 -24.70 0.55 3.06
C PHE A 353 -25.95 1.03 3.81
N ILE A 354 -25.75 1.85 4.85
CA ILE A 354 -26.82 2.56 5.58
C ILE A 354 -26.54 4.06 5.56
N SER A 355 -27.54 4.85 5.20
CA SER A 355 -27.59 6.31 5.44
C SER A 355 -28.82 6.63 6.28
N TYR A 356 -28.62 7.07 7.52
CA TYR A 356 -29.70 7.27 8.49
C TYR A 356 -29.68 8.68 9.09
N THR A 357 -30.82 9.37 9.03
CA THR A 357 -31.01 10.68 9.70
C THR A 357 -31.47 10.43 11.13
N VAL A 358 -30.71 10.92 12.11
CA VAL A 358 -30.91 10.63 13.53
C VAL A 358 -32.06 11.48 14.09
N PRO A 359 -33.21 10.90 14.45
CA PRO A 359 -34.35 11.68 14.95
C PRO A 359 -34.16 12.12 16.41
N SER A 360 -33.45 11.31 17.21
CA SER A 360 -33.12 11.58 18.60
C SER A 360 -31.68 11.19 18.85
N GLY A 361 -30.93 12.08 19.50
CA GLY A 361 -29.57 11.78 19.92
C GLY A 361 -29.48 10.63 20.94
N GLY A 362 -28.28 10.06 21.01
CA GLY A 362 -27.88 8.99 21.91
C GLY A 362 -26.93 7.99 21.25
N ARG A 363 -26.50 7.01 22.05
CA ARG A 363 -25.65 5.92 21.58
C ARG A 363 -26.41 5.02 20.62
N HIS A 364 -25.84 4.79 19.45
CA HIS A 364 -26.32 3.82 18.48
C HIS A 364 -25.32 2.66 18.41
N THR A 365 -25.82 1.46 18.12
CA THR A 365 -25.01 0.26 17.95
C THR A 365 -25.04 -0.15 16.49
N ILE A 366 -23.88 -0.29 15.88
CA ILE A 366 -23.67 -0.85 14.55
C ILE A 366 -23.34 -2.33 14.75
N ARG A 367 -23.98 -3.21 13.98
CA ARG A 367 -23.65 -4.63 13.93
C ARG A 367 -23.32 -5.01 12.50
N ILE A 368 -22.18 -5.64 12.31
CA ILE A 368 -21.83 -6.39 11.11
C ILE A 368 -22.05 -7.86 11.42
N SER A 369 -22.66 -8.59 10.51
CA SER A 369 -22.91 -10.03 10.64
C SER A 369 -23.01 -10.67 9.26
N TYR A 370 -23.23 -11.99 9.16
CA TYR A 370 -23.66 -12.62 7.91
C TYR A 370 -24.72 -13.71 8.15
N GLY A 371 -25.52 -14.01 7.13
CA GLY A 371 -26.57 -15.04 7.15
C GLY A 371 -26.07 -16.45 6.78
N ALA A 372 -26.93 -17.46 6.82
CA ALA A 372 -26.53 -18.82 6.42
C ALA A 372 -26.03 -18.84 4.95
N GLY A 373 -24.77 -19.23 4.75
CA GLY A 373 -24.11 -19.19 3.43
C GLY A 373 -23.48 -17.84 3.04
N GLY A 374 -23.51 -16.84 3.93
CA GLY A 374 -22.98 -15.49 3.72
C GLY A 374 -21.50 -15.29 4.13
N GLY A 375 -20.76 -16.38 4.32
CA GLY A 375 -19.32 -16.35 4.58
C GLY A 375 -18.68 -17.63 4.06
N PHE A 376 -17.50 -17.53 3.47
CA PHE A 376 -16.78 -18.66 2.86
C PHE A 376 -15.78 -19.30 3.82
N GLY A 377 -15.58 -18.71 5.00
CA GLY A 377 -14.80 -19.30 6.09
C GLY A 377 -14.77 -18.41 7.33
N PRO A 378 -14.18 -18.89 8.44
CA PRO A 378 -13.75 -17.97 9.49
C PRO A 378 -12.76 -16.97 8.87
N PHE A 379 -12.81 -15.71 9.31
CA PHE A 379 -11.87 -14.66 8.93
C PHE A 379 -12.10 -13.96 7.58
N ASP A 380 -13.31 -13.97 7.01
CA ASP A 380 -13.57 -13.17 5.81
C ASP A 380 -13.29 -11.66 6.10
N PRO A 381 -12.41 -11.00 5.34
CA PRO A 381 -12.00 -9.63 5.60
C PRO A 381 -13.10 -8.65 5.20
N TYR A 382 -13.19 -7.53 5.93
CA TYR A 382 -14.06 -6.41 5.61
C TYR A 382 -13.39 -5.06 5.94
N ARG A 383 -13.89 -4.00 5.32
CA ARG A 383 -13.61 -2.60 5.72
C ARG A 383 -14.91 -1.90 6.10
N LEU A 384 -15.01 -1.44 7.34
CA LEU A 384 -16.12 -0.63 7.84
C LEU A 384 -15.75 0.86 7.76
N ILE A 385 -16.53 1.65 7.04
CA ILE A 385 -16.36 3.11 6.93
C ILE A 385 -17.57 3.77 7.57
N VAL A 386 -17.33 4.64 8.56
CA VAL A 386 -18.39 5.41 9.25
C VAL A 386 -18.08 6.89 9.14
N SER A 387 -19.06 7.66 8.66
CA SER A 387 -19.01 9.13 8.61
C SER A 387 -20.29 9.74 9.14
N VAL A 388 -20.19 10.97 9.65
CA VAL A 388 -21.31 11.74 10.17
C VAL A 388 -21.24 13.14 9.57
N ARG A 389 -22.38 13.67 9.13
CA ARG A 389 -22.50 15.05 8.64
C ARG A 389 -23.71 15.77 9.24
#